data_AF-A0A941GLC1-F1
#
_entry.id   AF-A0A941GLC1-F1
#
_cell.length_a   1.000
_cell.length_b   1.000
_cell.length_c   1.000
_cell.angle_alpha   90.00
_cell.angle_beta   90.00
_cell.angle_gamma   90.00
#
_symmetry.space_group_name_H-M   'P 1'
#
loop_
_entity.id
_entity.type
_entity.pdbx_description
1 polymer ?
#
loop_
_entity_poly.entity_id
_entity_poly.type
_entity_poly.pdbx_seq_one_letter_code
_entity_poly.pdbx_strand_id
1 'polypeptide(L)'
;MSLSSELVKNDFIQFPTDYTDMVIRYELSKYEYIEIPFIKKKIESKELAELIIEKSSREEKKTLVEMINRIQKRNSSTKGYLGILAVALSTKE
;
A
#
# COMPACT_ATOMS: atom_id res chain seq x y z
N MET A 1 -7.53 -43.00 29.05
CA MET A 1 -6.37 -42.26 28.50
C MET A 1 -6.80 -41.64 27.19
N SER A 2 -7.04 -40.33 27.17
CA SER A 2 -7.43 -39.60 25.97
C SER A 2 -6.19 -38.86 25.47
N LEU A 3 -5.57 -39.36 24.40
CA LEU A 3 -4.38 -38.80 23.75
C LEU A 3 -4.78 -37.79 22.66
N SER A 4 -5.73 -36.90 22.96
CA SER A 4 -6.19 -35.87 22.02
C SER A 4 -5.82 -34.45 22.46
N SER A 5 -5.00 -34.28 23.49
CA SER A 5 -4.72 -32.98 24.10
C SER A 5 -3.45 -32.28 23.59
N GLU A 6 -2.67 -32.90 22.67
CA GLU A 6 -1.30 -32.43 22.37
C GLU A 6 -0.95 -32.20 20.89
N LEU A 7 -1.89 -32.30 19.95
CA LEU A 7 -1.56 -32.19 18.51
C LEU A 7 -2.51 -31.29 17.69
N VAL A 8 -2.73 -30.04 18.16
CA VAL A 8 -2.94 -28.90 17.25
C VAL A 8 -2.30 -27.63 17.86
N LYS A 9 -1.02 -27.74 18.20
CA LYS A 9 -0.08 -26.62 18.13
C LYS A 9 0.67 -26.83 16.81
N ASN A 10 0.71 -25.80 15.95
CA ASN A 10 1.05 -25.80 14.52
C ASN A 10 -0.23 -25.96 13.67
N ASP A 11 -0.67 -25.00 12.87
CA ASP A 11 0.13 -24.08 12.06
C ASP A 11 -0.39 -22.65 12.07
N PHE A 12 0.57 -21.74 12.00
CA PHE A 12 0.45 -20.31 11.76
C PHE A 12 -0.67 -19.96 10.76
N ILE A 13 -1.78 -19.42 11.26
CA ILE A 13 -2.53 -18.42 10.49
C ILE A 13 -2.03 -17.05 10.96
N GLN A 14 -0.77 -16.75 10.69
CA GLN A 14 -0.33 -15.36 10.60
C GLN A 14 -0.53 -14.92 9.16
N PHE A 15 -1.20 -13.77 9.04
CA PHE A 15 -1.56 -13.00 7.85
C PHE A 15 -2.92 -13.32 7.22
N PRO A 16 -3.72 -12.27 7.01
CA PRO A 16 -3.65 -11.62 5.73
C PRO A 16 -2.76 -10.40 5.86
N THR A 17 -1.80 -10.28 4.95
CA THR A 17 -1.19 -8.99 4.62
C THR A 17 -2.35 -7.99 4.47
N ASP A 18 -2.34 -6.89 5.24
CA ASP A 18 -3.48 -5.95 5.33
C ASP A 18 -4.00 -5.66 3.90
N TYR A 19 -5.29 -5.90 3.63
CA TYR A 19 -5.89 -5.71 2.29
C TYR A 19 -5.51 -4.34 1.71
N THR A 20 -5.40 -3.35 2.60
CA THR A 20 -4.97 -2.00 2.29
C THR A 20 -3.55 -1.97 1.71
N ASP A 21 -2.61 -2.67 2.33
CA ASP A 21 -1.22 -2.79 1.88
C ASP A 21 -1.13 -3.53 0.54
N MET A 22 -1.95 -4.59 0.37
CA MET A 22 -2.02 -5.32 -0.90
C MET A 22 -2.49 -4.43 -2.04
N VAL A 23 -3.54 -3.63 -1.85
CA VAL A 23 -4.03 -2.69 -2.87
C VAL A 23 -2.98 -1.63 -3.18
N ILE A 24 -2.31 -1.08 -2.17
CA ILE A 24 -1.25 -0.07 -2.35
C ILE A 24 -0.12 -0.65 -3.21
N ARG A 25 0.39 -1.83 -2.85
CA ARG A 25 1.43 -2.53 -3.63
C ARG A 25 0.98 -2.83 -5.05
N TYR A 26 -0.22 -3.37 -5.22
CA TYR A 26 -0.75 -3.73 -6.53
C TYR A 26 -0.86 -2.50 -7.45
N GLU A 27 -1.41 -1.40 -6.96
CA GLU A 27 -1.58 -0.19 -7.77
C GLU A 27 -0.26 0.47 -8.13
N LEU A 28 0.69 0.54 -7.20
CA LEU A 28 2.01 1.09 -7.46
C LEU A 28 2.85 0.18 -8.37
N SER A 29 2.67 -1.15 -8.29
CA SER A 29 3.38 -2.11 -9.14
C SER A 29 3.09 -1.97 -10.65
N LYS A 30 1.99 -1.31 -11.02
CA LYS A 30 1.63 -1.01 -12.42
C LYS A 30 2.59 -0.01 -13.07
N TYR A 31 3.43 0.64 -12.27
CA TYR A 31 4.36 1.66 -12.70
C TYR A 31 5.76 1.26 -12.27
N GLU A 32 6.75 1.44 -13.14
CA GLU A 32 8.15 1.24 -12.78
C GLU A 32 8.64 2.36 -11.85
N TYR A 33 8.29 3.60 -12.22
CA TYR A 33 8.61 4.80 -11.47
C TYR A 33 7.39 5.71 -11.32
N ILE A 34 7.31 6.38 -10.17
CA ILE A 34 6.40 7.51 -9.94
C ILE A 34 7.22 8.80 -9.95
N GLU A 35 6.76 9.77 -10.74
CA GLU A 35 7.31 11.11 -10.74
C GLU A 35 6.63 11.94 -9.66
N ILE A 36 7.43 12.57 -8.80
CA ILE A 36 6.97 13.44 -7.73
C ILE A 36 6.90 14.87 -8.31
N PRO A 37 5.70 15.42 -8.59
CA PRO A 37 5.55 16.60 -9.46
C PRO A 37 6.29 17.85 -8.97
N PHE A 38 6.44 18.01 -7.65
CA PHE A 38 7.00 19.23 -7.06
C PHE A 38 8.52 19.23 -6.93
N ILE A 39 9.16 18.06 -6.88
CA ILE A 39 10.62 17.95 -6.72
C ILE A 39 11.31 17.34 -7.94
N LYS A 40 10.54 17.00 -9.00
CA LYS A 40 11.02 16.35 -10.23
C LYS A 40 11.89 15.12 -9.99
N LYS A 41 11.76 14.51 -8.81
CA LYS A 41 12.42 13.24 -8.47
C LYS A 41 11.53 12.10 -8.94
N LYS A 42 12.19 11.03 -9.38
CA LYS A 42 11.55 9.75 -9.62
C LYS A 42 11.87 8.86 -8.44
N ILE A 43 10.86 8.16 -7.95
CA ILE A 43 11.01 7.11 -6.94
C ILE A 43 10.56 5.79 -7.57
N GLU A 44 11.26 4.70 -7.25
CA GLU A 44 10.81 3.38 -7.64
C GLU A 44 9.45 3.11 -6.99
N SER A 45 8.46 2.69 -7.78
CA SER A 45 7.10 2.55 -7.26
C SER A 45 7.00 1.50 -6.16
N LYS A 46 7.87 0.49 -6.19
CA LYS A 46 7.99 -0.53 -5.13
C LYS A 46 8.51 0.07 -3.83
N GLU A 47 9.59 0.85 -3.90
CA GLU A 47 10.16 1.55 -2.75
C GLU A 47 9.12 2.52 -2.15
N LEU A 48 8.44 3.27 -3.01
CA LEU A 48 7.36 4.14 -2.57
C LEU A 48 6.27 3.35 -1.85
N ALA A 49 5.81 2.22 -2.39
CA ALA A 49 4.75 1.41 -1.78
C ALA A 49 5.10 0.97 -0.35
N GLU A 50 6.32 0.46 -0.14
CA GLU A 50 6.77 0.08 1.20
C GLU A 50 6.89 1.30 2.12
N LEU A 51 7.39 2.43 1.62
CA LEU A 51 7.47 3.66 2.41
C LEU A 51 6.08 4.17 2.83
N ILE A 52 5.07 4.08 1.96
CA ILE A 52 3.67 4.37 2.33
C ILE A 52 3.20 3.41 3.44
N ILE A 53 3.46 2.12 3.29
CA ILE A 53 2.99 1.08 4.22
C ILE A 53 3.62 1.26 5.61
N GLU A 54 4.90 1.57 5.67
CA GLU A 54 5.67 1.74 6.90
C GLU A 54 5.40 3.06 7.62
N LYS A 55 5.22 4.16 6.88
CA LYS A 55 5.14 5.52 7.45
C LYS A 55 3.70 6.00 7.69
N SER A 56 2.71 5.36 7.08
CA SER A 56 1.32 5.83 7.14
C SER A 56 0.52 5.08 8.21
N SER A 57 -0.36 5.79 8.90
CA SER A 57 -1.33 5.17 9.82
C SER A 57 -2.33 4.30 9.06
N ARG A 58 -3.05 3.44 9.79
CA ARG A 58 -4.07 2.58 9.19
C ARG A 58 -5.18 3.39 8.49
N GLU A 59 -5.59 4.50 9.10
CA GLU A 59 -6.59 5.44 8.59
C GLU A 59 -6.12 6.12 7.30
N GLU A 60 -4.84 6.50 7.24
CA GLU A 60 -4.22 7.11 6.07
C GLU A 60 -4.16 6.12 4.90
N LYS A 61 -3.75 4.88 5.17
CA LYS A 61 -3.74 3.80 4.17
C LYS A 61 -5.15 3.53 3.63
N LYS A 62 -6.17 3.49 4.50
CA LYS A 62 -7.57 3.33 4.06
C LYS A 62 -8.03 4.47 3.16
N THR A 63 -7.75 5.71 3.57
CA THR A 63 -8.08 6.91 2.79
C THR A 63 -7.44 6.85 1.41
N LEU A 64 -6.18 6.44 1.33
CA LEU A 64 -5.45 6.23 0.08
C LEU A 64 -6.15 5.21 -0.83
N VAL A 65 -6.52 4.05 -0.29
CA VAL A 65 -7.25 3.01 -1.05
C VAL A 65 -8.62 3.51 -1.53
N GLU A 66 -9.34 4.28 -0.72
CA GLU A 66 -10.60 4.89 -1.15
C GLU A 66 -10.40 5.88 -2.30
N MET A 67 -9.35 6.70 -2.25
CA MET A 67 -9.01 7.63 -3.33
C MET A 67 -8.68 6.89 -4.63
N ILE A 68 -7.83 5.87 -4.56
CA ILE A 68 -7.51 4.97 -5.69
C ILE A 68 -8.80 4.43 -6.31
N ASN A 69 -9.68 3.83 -5.50
CA ASN A 69 -10.93 3.24 -5.96
C ASN A 69 -11.85 4.29 -6.62
N ARG A 70 -11.91 5.51 -6.08
CA ARG A 70 -12.70 6.61 -6.68
C ARG A 70 -12.14 7.05 -8.03
N ILE A 71 -10.83 7.07 -8.20
CA ILE A 71 -10.18 7.45 -9.47
C ILE A 71 -10.39 6.37 -10.52
N GLN A 72 -10.22 5.10 -10.15
CA GLN A 72 -10.47 3.96 -11.04
C GLN A 72 -11.91 3.93 -11.55
N LYS A 73 -12.90 4.22 -10.69
CA LYS A 73 -14.31 4.34 -11.09
C LYS A 73 -14.56 5.43 -12.15
N ARG A 74 -13.64 6.39 -12.30
CA ARG A 74 -13.71 7.45 -13.32
C ARG A 74 -12.91 7.12 -14.58
N ASN A 75 -12.45 5.88 -14.76
CA ASN A 75 -11.59 5.44 -15.89
C ASN A 75 -10.37 6.33 -16.13
N SER A 76 -9.89 7.00 -15.07
CA SER A 76 -8.76 7.92 -15.14
C SER A 76 -7.48 7.21 -14.67
N SER A 77 -6.34 7.57 -15.25
CA SER A 77 -5.05 7.02 -14.81
C SER A 77 -4.77 7.42 -13.35
N THR A 78 -4.45 6.44 -12.51
CA THR A 78 -4.07 6.66 -11.12
C THR A 78 -2.67 7.28 -10.97
N LYS A 79 -1.84 7.27 -12.03
CA LYS A 79 -0.41 7.65 -11.99
C LYS A 79 -0.16 9.05 -11.45
N GLY A 80 -0.88 10.06 -11.95
CA GLY A 80 -0.70 11.45 -11.52
C GLY A 80 -1.10 11.68 -10.07
N TYR A 81 -2.15 10.98 -9.60
CA TYR A 81 -2.63 11.06 -8.23
C TYR A 81 -1.71 10.33 -7.25
N LEU A 82 -1.16 9.18 -7.64
CA LEU A 82 -0.13 8.50 -6.88
C LEU A 82 1.12 9.37 -6.71
N GLY A 83 1.48 10.17 -7.73
CA GLY A 83 2.51 11.20 -7.63
C GLY A 83 2.21 12.27 -6.57
N ILE A 84 0.98 12.77 -6.49
CA ILE A 84 0.55 13.74 -5.47
C ILE A 84 0.60 13.13 -4.06
N LEU A 85 0.24 11.85 -3.92
CA LEU A 85 0.28 11.14 -2.64
C LEU A 85 1.72 10.88 -2.16
N ALA A 86 2.62 10.56 -3.09
CA ALA A 86 4.05 10.46 -2.81
C ALA A 86 4.61 11.78 -2.23
N VAL A 87 4.18 12.92 -2.78
CA VAL A 87 4.55 14.25 -2.27
C VAL A 87 4.09 14.42 -0.82
N ALA A 88 2.80 14.19 -0.56
CA ALA A 88 2.19 14.42 0.75
C ALA A 88 2.83 13.59 1.86
N LEU A 89 3.35 12.40 1.53
CA LEU A 89 4.08 11.54 2.46
C LEU A 89 5.54 11.95 2.62
N SER A 90 6.20 12.42 1.55
CA SER A 90 7.58 12.91 1.60
C SER A 90 7.75 14.24 2.37
N THR A 91 6.67 14.99 2.60
CA THR A 91 6.71 16.29 3.31
C THR A 91 6.41 16.19 4.82
N LYS A 92 6.27 14.97 5.37
CA LYS A 92 6.01 14.74 6.80
C LYS A 92 7.28 14.63 7.67
N GLU A 93 8.46 14.87 7.11
CA GLU A 93 9.73 14.95 7.85
C GLU A 93 9.83 16.21 8.71
#